data_AF-A0A353V8N5-F1
#
_entry.id   AF-A0A353V8N5-F1
#
_cell.length_a   1.000
_cell.length_b   1.000
_cell.length_c   1.000
_cell.angle_alpha   90.00
_cell.angle_beta   90.00
_cell.angle_gamma   90.00
#
_symmetry.space_group_name_H-M   'P 1'
#
loop_
_entity.id
_entity.type
_entity.pdbx_description
1 polymer ?
#
loop_
_entity_poly.entity_id
_entity_poly.type
_entity_poly.pdbx_seq_one_letter_code
_entity_poly.pdbx_strand_id
1 'polypeptide(L)'
;MKWLMEFYNERRGILTRYGIEAPLPGEAVELGWKAVLAEHPAPPRKRRLSLFERAERIGGQDASGWVLYRIVKDGEQGFPGVAQAHAA
;
A
#
# COMPACT_ATOMS: atom_id res chain seq x y z
N MET A 1 10.45 -13.03 -9.74
CA MET A 1 10.75 -11.61 -10.05
C MET A 1 10.35 -10.81 -8.83
N LYS A 2 11.11 -9.78 -8.46
CA LYS A 2 10.82 -8.98 -7.27
C LYS A 2 10.40 -7.58 -7.67
N TRP A 3 9.36 -7.11 -7.02
CA TRP A 3 8.74 -5.81 -7.21
C TRP A 3 8.90 -5.01 -5.93
N LEU A 4 9.30 -3.77 -6.09
CA LEU A 4 9.34 -2.80 -5.04
C LEU A 4 8.09 -1.93 -5.13
N MET A 5 7.32 -1.90 -4.06
CA MET A 5 6.05 -1.20 -4.00
C MET A 5 6.05 -0.20 -2.86
N GLU A 6 5.61 1.02 -3.14
CA GLU A 6 5.46 2.08 -2.15
C GLU A 6 3.97 2.41 -1.99
N PHE A 7 3.48 2.35 -0.76
CA PHE A 7 2.11 2.71 -0.41
C PHE A 7 2.14 3.96 0.45
N TYR A 8 1.32 4.93 0.08
CA TYR A 8 1.17 6.17 0.83
C TYR A 8 -0.20 6.22 1.48
N ASN A 9 -0.25 6.54 2.77
CA ASN A 9 -1.49 6.80 3.49
C ASN A 9 -1.77 8.30 3.47
N GLU A 10 -2.69 8.74 2.62
CA GLU A 10 -3.04 10.15 2.45
C GLU A 10 -3.65 10.77 3.73
N ARG A 11 -4.28 9.95 4.58
CA ARG A 11 -4.91 10.41 5.83
C ARG A 11 -3.93 10.57 6.97
N ARG A 12 -2.88 9.74 6.99
CA ARG A 12 -1.89 9.69 8.09
C ARG A 12 -0.53 10.25 7.69
N GLY A 13 -0.30 10.54 6.41
CA GLY A 13 0.98 11.00 5.88
C GLY A 13 2.10 9.95 5.98
N ILE A 14 1.77 8.66 5.97
CA ILE A 14 2.73 7.56 6.19
C ILE A 14 3.08 6.93 4.83
N LEU A 15 4.36 6.72 4.58
CA LEU A 15 4.86 5.96 3.41
C LEU A 15 5.41 4.62 3.88
N THR A 16 4.95 3.52 3.30
CA THR A 16 5.46 2.16 3.55
C THR A 16 5.95 1.53 2.27
N ARG A 17 6.94 0.64 2.39
CA ARG A 17 7.64 0.04 1.25
C ARG A 17 7.71 -1.47 1.42
N TYR A 18 7.33 -2.20 0.36
CA TYR A 18 7.30 -3.66 0.34
C TYR A 18 8.12 -4.19 -0.82
N GLY A 19 8.90 -5.24 -0.55
CA GLY A 19 9.48 -6.09 -1.58
C GLY A 19 8.59 -7.30 -1.78
N ILE A 20 7.91 -7.39 -2.93
CA ILE A 20 6.97 -8.46 -3.24
C ILE A 20 7.54 -9.33 -4.34
N GLU A 21 7.62 -10.64 -4.09
CA GLU A 21 8.00 -11.61 -5.11
C GLU A 21 6.75 -12.07 -5.87
N ALA A 22 6.67 -11.71 -7.16
CA ALA A 22 5.59 -12.12 -8.03
C ALA A 22 6.06 -12.16 -9.50
N PRO A 23 5.54 -13.07 -10.34
CA PRO A 23 5.87 -13.15 -11.76
C PRO A 23 5.28 -11.98 -12.56
N LEU A 24 4.11 -11.45 -12.16
CA LEU A 24 3.41 -10.36 -12.86
C LEU A 24 3.23 -9.13 -11.95
N PRO A 25 3.20 -7.91 -12.52
CA PRO A 25 2.97 -6.69 -11.74
C PRO A 25 1.57 -6.66 -11.10
N GLY A 26 0.54 -7.18 -11.77
CA GLY A 26 -0.82 -7.24 -11.22
C GLY A 26 -0.89 -8.10 -9.95
N GLU A 27 -0.23 -9.26 -9.96
CA GLU A 27 -0.14 -10.14 -8.79
C GLU A 27 0.67 -9.49 -7.67
N ALA A 28 1.73 -8.76 -8.00
CA ALA A 28 2.49 -7.99 -7.01
C ALA A 28 1.60 -6.95 -6.32
N VAL A 29 0.77 -6.24 -7.08
CA VAL A 29 -0.19 -5.25 -6.55
C VAL A 29 -1.17 -5.90 -5.57
N GLU A 30 -1.78 -7.02 -5.94
CA GLU A 30 -2.71 -7.71 -5.03
C GLU A 30 -2.04 -8.18 -3.73
N LEU A 31 -0.83 -8.73 -3.83
CA LEU A 31 -0.05 -9.17 -2.68
C LEU A 31 0.40 -7.97 -1.81
N GLY A 32 0.82 -6.88 -2.43
CA GLY A 32 1.19 -5.63 -1.75
C GLY A 32 0.01 -5.04 -0.96
N TRP A 33 -1.19 -5.00 -1.56
CA TRP A 33 -2.39 -4.56 -0.86
C TRP A 33 -2.74 -5.44 0.35
N LYS A 34 -2.61 -6.76 0.23
CA LYS A 34 -2.80 -7.68 1.35
C LYS A 34 -1.79 -7.42 2.47
N ALA A 35 -0.52 -7.17 2.13
CA ALA A 35 0.52 -6.86 3.10
C ALA A 35 0.24 -5.55 3.86
N VAL A 36 -0.09 -4.47 3.14
CA VAL A 36 -0.42 -3.16 3.72
C VAL A 36 -1.60 -3.25 4.68
N LEU A 37 -2.67 -3.93 4.27
CA LEU A 37 -3.89 -4.03 5.09
C LEU A 37 -3.71 -4.95 6.29
N ALA A 38 -2.81 -5.93 6.21
CA ALA A 38 -2.44 -6.79 7.34
C ALA A 38 -1.61 -6.04 8.39
N GLU A 39 -0.63 -5.25 7.95
CA GLU A 39 0.22 -4.44 8.84
C GLU A 39 -0.50 -3.20 9.39
N HIS A 40 -1.41 -2.64 8.59
CA HIS A 40 -2.15 -1.42 8.92
C HIS A 40 -3.65 -1.65 8.76
N PRO A 41 -4.27 -2.40 9.69
CA PRO A 41 -5.70 -2.64 9.66
C PRO A 41 -6.46 -1.32 9.72
N ALA A 42 -7.50 -1.19 8.89
CA ALA A 42 -8.36 -0.02 8.91
C ALA A 42 -9.02 0.11 10.30
N PRO A 43 -9.06 1.32 10.89
CA PRO A 43 -9.70 1.50 12.19
C PRO A 43 -11.18 1.10 12.13
N PRO A 44 -11.71 0.47 13.20
CA PRO A 44 -13.11 0.07 13.23
C PRO A 44 -14.03 1.28 13.00
N ARG A 45 -15.03 1.11 12.14
CA ARG A 45 -15.95 2.17 11.72
C ARG A 45 -16.77 2.68 12.92
N LYS A 46 -16.32 3.77 13.55
CA LYS A 46 -17.05 4.42 14.66
C LYS A 46 -18.28 5.22 14.20
N ARG A 47 -18.45 5.48 12.90
CA ARG A 47 -19.53 6.35 12.37
C ARG A 47 -20.07 5.84 11.04
N ARG A 48 -21.39 6.00 10.84
CA ARG A 48 -22.02 5.85 9.52
C ARG A 48 -21.46 6.91 8.57
N LEU A 49 -20.94 6.46 7.44
CA LEU A 49 -20.43 7.34 6.38
C LEU A 49 -21.57 8.11 5.73
N SER A 50 -21.33 9.38 5.44
CA SER A 50 -22.15 10.21 4.58
C SER A 50 -22.19 9.66 3.14
N LEU A 51 -23.15 10.12 2.34
CA LEU A 51 -23.25 9.75 0.93
C LEU A 51 -22.01 10.18 0.13
N PHE A 52 -21.43 11.32 0.47
CA PHE A 52 -20.20 11.83 -0.14
C PHE A 52 -19.00 10.90 0.14
N GLU A 53 -18.76 10.55 1.41
CA GLU A 53 -17.68 9.62 1.79
C GLU A 53 -17.86 8.19 1.22
N ARG A 54 -19.10 7.83 0.84
CA ARG A 54 -19.37 6.57 0.13
C ARG A 54 -19.04 6.68 -1.35
N ALA A 55 -19.35 7.81 -1.99
CA ALA A 55 -19.03 8.03 -3.40
C ALA A 55 -17.50 8.07 -3.63
N GLU A 56 -16.75 8.74 -2.76
CA GLU A 56 -15.28 8.75 -2.80
C GLU A 56 -14.69 7.33 -2.70
N ARG A 57 -15.30 6.45 -1.89
CA ARG A 57 -14.88 5.05 -1.79
C ARG A 57 -15.14 4.22 -3.04
N ILE A 58 -16.24 4.49 -3.74
CA ILE A 58 -16.56 3.79 -5.00
C ILE A 58 -15.58 4.24 -6.10
N GLY A 59 -15.05 5.46 -6.01
CA GLY A 59 -14.01 6.01 -6.88
C GLY A 59 -12.60 5.43 -6.70
N GLY A 60 -12.41 4.40 -5.85
CA GLY A 60 -11.15 3.69 -5.70
C GLY A 60 -10.31 4.07 -4.47
N GLN A 61 -10.78 4.98 -3.61
CA GLN A 61 -10.14 5.23 -2.32
C GLN A 61 -10.66 4.26 -1.25
N ASP A 62 -9.84 3.31 -0.82
CA ASP A 62 -10.19 2.47 0.32
C ASP A 62 -10.34 3.31 1.60
N ALA A 63 -11.19 2.82 2.52
CA ALA A 63 -11.44 3.39 3.83
C ALA A 63 -10.17 3.66 4.66
N SER A 64 -9.13 2.86 4.41
CA SER A 64 -7.85 2.93 5.10
C SER A 64 -7.03 4.17 4.73
N GLY A 65 -7.32 4.82 3.60
CA GLY A 65 -6.58 5.95 3.09
C GLY A 65 -5.23 5.57 2.46
N TRP A 66 -4.95 4.29 2.27
CA TRP A 66 -3.78 3.82 1.53
C TRP A 66 -4.00 3.97 0.02
N VAL A 67 -2.95 4.34 -0.68
CA VAL A 67 -2.87 4.45 -2.14
C VAL A 67 -1.56 3.83 -2.60
N LEU A 68 -1.58 3.05 -3.68
CA LEU A 68 -0.35 2.60 -4.33
C LEU A 68 0.31 3.80 -5.01
N TYR A 69 1.43 4.25 -4.47
CA TYR A 69 2.14 5.42 -4.93
C TYR A 69 3.16 5.08 -6.03
N ARG A 70 3.87 3.95 -5.88
CA ARG A 70 4.91 3.55 -6.83
C ARG A 70 5.04 2.04 -6.91
N ILE A 71 5.31 1.54 -8.12
CA ILE A 71 5.74 0.15 -8.37
C ILE A 71 6.97 0.15 -9.28
N VAL A 72 8.00 -0.60 -8.91
CA VAL A 72 9.25 -0.72 -9.66
C VAL A 72 9.73 -2.17 -9.65
N LYS A 73 10.39 -2.63 -10.70
CA LYS A 73 11.05 -3.93 -10.73
C LYS A 73 12.42 -3.84 -10.05
N ASP A 74 12.74 -4.76 -9.13
CA ASP A 74 13.92 -4.74 -8.22
C ASP A 74 15.29 -4.79 -8.95
N GLY A 75 15.30 -4.83 -10.29
CA GLY A 75 16.51 -4.79 -11.14
C GLY A 75 16.66 -3.52 -12.00
N GLU A 76 15.69 -2.60 -11.99
CA GLU A 76 15.76 -1.33 -12.74
C GLU A 76 16.22 -0.15 -11.87
N GLN A 77 16.34 -0.34 -10.55
CA GLN A 77 16.82 0.67 -9.62
C GLN A 77 18.21 0.33 -9.08
N GLY A 78 19.24 0.89 -9.72
CA GLY A 78 20.48 1.18 -9.02
C GLY A 78 20.34 2.47 -8.21
N PHE A 79 19.73 2.44 -7.02
CA PHE A 79 19.84 3.52 -6.00
C PHE A 79 19.69 2.94 -4.58
N PRO A 80 20.37 3.52 -3.57
CA PRO A 80 20.91 2.80 -2.43
C PRO A 80 19.83 2.36 -1.48
N GLY A 81 20.03 1.16 -0.93
CA GLY A 81 19.27 0.66 0.19
C GLY A 81 19.30 1.67 1.33
N VAL A 82 18.12 2.10 1.77
CA VAL A 82 17.93 2.50 3.15
C VAL A 82 17.40 1.25 3.84
N ALA A 83 18.12 0.87 4.89
CA ALA A 83 18.06 -0.41 5.56
C ALA A 83 16.68 -0.79 6.09
N GLN A 84 16.50 -2.12 6.16
CA GLN A 84 15.60 -2.90 7.00
C GLN A 84 14.97 -2.17 8.19
N ALA A 85 13.66 -2.35 8.38
CA ALA A 85 13.06 -2.37 9.70
C ALA A 85 12.75 -3.82 10.07
N HIS A 86 13.73 -4.50 10.68
CA HIS A 86 13.45 -5.61 11.58
C HIS A 86 12.74 -5.04 12.80
N ALA A 87 11.53 -5.52 13.11
CA ALA A 87 10.93 -5.35 14.43
C ALA A 87 11.11 -6.67 15.19
N ALA A 88 11.72 -6.53 16.37
CA ALA A 88 12.18 -7.58 17.29
C ALA A 88 11.05 -8.37 17.97
#